data_AF-A0A2V7TYP7-F1
#
_entry.id   AF-A0A2V7TYP7-F1
#
_cell.length_a   1.000
_cell.length_b   1.000
_cell.length_c   1.000
_cell.angle_alpha   90.00
_cell.angle_beta   90.00
_cell.angle_gamma   90.00
#
_symmetry.space_group_name_H-M   'P 1'
#
loop_
_entity.id
_entity.type
_entity.pdbx_description
1 polymer ?
#
loop_
_entity_poly.entity_id
_entity_poly.type
_entity_poly.pdbx_seq_one_letter_code
_entity_poly.pdbx_strand_id
1 'polypeptide(L)'
;MPEPATAEFLLEIGCEEMPAPWLPGLREQLAQRFREAAEREHLKPSDVRSAGTPRRFALRADVLSRPPDREEKVWGPSLAMARDAAGKWTSAAQGFARKSGVSPDALAHEAKNPALPSELNLVYIKKTPGRPRSRSPSA
;
A
#
# COMPACT_ATOMS: atom_id res chain seq x y z
N MET A 1 3.76 -14.10 -15.52
CA MET A 1 4.21 -13.32 -14.35
C MET A 1 4.36 -14.30 -13.20
N PRO A 2 5.46 -14.30 -12.42
CA PRO A 2 5.55 -15.15 -11.25
C PRO A 2 4.43 -14.79 -10.26
N GLU A 3 3.83 -15.80 -9.61
CA GLU A 3 2.87 -15.54 -8.54
C GLU A 3 3.53 -14.73 -7.43
N PRO A 4 2.82 -13.77 -6.82
CA PRO A 4 3.38 -12.97 -5.75
C PRO A 4 3.72 -13.89 -4.57
N ALA A 5 4.98 -13.88 -4.14
CA ALA A 5 5.43 -14.73 -3.04
C ALA A 5 4.67 -14.38 -1.76
N THR A 6 3.89 -15.33 -1.24
CA THR A 6 3.19 -15.23 0.04
C THR A 6 4.01 -15.86 1.16
N ALA A 7 3.77 -15.43 2.39
CA ALA A 7 4.30 -16.00 3.61
C ALA A 7 3.15 -16.26 4.57
N GLU A 8 3.25 -17.34 5.35
CA GLU A 8 2.28 -17.66 6.38
C GLU A 8 2.45 -16.73 7.58
N PHE A 9 1.32 -16.17 8.04
CA PHE A 9 1.21 -15.39 9.26
C PHE A 9 0.36 -16.17 10.27
N LEU A 10 0.89 -16.32 11.49
CA LEU A 10 0.19 -16.94 12.62
C LEU A 10 0.13 -15.94 13.78
N LEU A 11 -1.08 -15.70 14.28
CA LEU A 11 -1.34 -14.96 15.51
C LEU A 11 -1.96 -15.90 16.52
N GLU A 12 -1.31 -16.04 17.68
CA GLU A 12 -1.87 -16.74 18.83
C GLU A 12 -2.13 -15.78 19.98
N ILE A 13 -3.29 -15.95 20.61
CA ILE A 13 -3.69 -15.16 21.78
C ILE A 13 -4.08 -16.15 22.88
N GLY A 14 -3.32 -16.13 23.99
CA GLY A 14 -3.73 -16.78 25.22
C GLY A 14 -4.72 -15.91 25.99
N CYS A 15 -5.74 -16.51 26.58
CA CYS A 15 -6.70 -15.82 27.43
C CYS A 15 -7.05 -16.67 28.66
N GLU A 16 -7.70 -16.04 29.63
CA GLU A 16 -8.39 -16.76 30.70
C GLU A 16 -9.61 -17.52 30.14
N GLU A 17 -10.36 -18.20 31.01
CA GLU A 17 -11.49 -19.06 30.66
C GLU A 17 -12.62 -18.27 29.96
N MET A 18 -12.72 -18.42 28.64
CA MET A 18 -13.82 -17.85 27.86
C MET A 18 -15.03 -18.79 27.85
N PRO A 19 -16.26 -18.27 28.05
CA PRO A 19 -17.48 -19.06 27.94
C PRO A 19 -17.60 -19.73 26.56
N ALA A 20 -17.87 -21.03 26.54
CA ALA A 20 -18.01 -21.81 25.31
C ALA A 20 -19.01 -21.19 24.29
N PRO A 21 -20.16 -20.61 24.70
CA PRO A 21 -21.08 -19.97 23.76
C PRO A 21 -20.50 -18.75 23.03
N TRP A 22 -19.45 -18.12 23.57
CA TRP A 22 -18.85 -16.91 22.98
C TRP A 22 -17.78 -17.25 21.93
N LEU A 23 -17.23 -18.47 21.96
CA LEU A 23 -16.12 -18.87 21.10
C LEU A 23 -16.39 -18.67 19.61
N PRO A 24 -17.57 -19.03 19.06
CA PRO A 24 -17.84 -18.81 17.63
C PRO A 24 -17.80 -17.33 17.25
N GLY A 25 -18.46 -16.47 18.04
CA GLY A 25 -18.52 -15.03 17.77
C GLY A 25 -17.16 -14.34 17.95
N LEU A 26 -16.37 -14.76 18.93
CA LEU A 26 -15.02 -14.22 19.14
C LEU A 26 -14.06 -14.59 18.00
N ARG A 27 -14.15 -15.83 17.50
CA ARG A 27 -13.36 -16.27 16.34
C ARG A 27 -13.69 -15.48 15.09
N GLU A 28 -14.97 -15.22 14.86
CA GLU A 28 -15.42 -14.45 13.70
C GLU A 28 -14.96 -12.99 13.79
N GLN A 29 -15.11 -12.37 14.97
CA GLN A 29 -14.62 -11.02 15.23
C GLN A 29 -13.10 -10.92 15.07
N LEU A 30 -12.34 -11.92 15.54
CA LEU A 30 -10.88 -11.95 15.36
C LEU A 30 -10.51 -11.95 13.86
N ALA A 31 -11.16 -12.81 13.07
CA ALA A 31 -10.92 -12.87 11.63
C ALA A 31 -11.30 -11.56 10.93
N GLN A 32 -12.45 -10.96 11.30
CA GLN A 32 -12.92 -9.72 10.71
C GLN A 32 -11.99 -8.54 11.03
N ARG A 33 -11.62 -8.35 12.30
CA ARG A 33 -10.70 -7.29 12.72
C ARG A 33 -9.32 -7.45 12.10
N PHE A 34 -8.85 -8.69 11.92
CA PHE A 34 -7.62 -8.95 11.21
C PHE A 34 -7.70 -8.50 9.74
N ARG A 35 -8.77 -8.84 9.02
CA ARG A 35 -8.95 -8.41 7.62
C ARG A 35 -8.96 -6.90 7.49
N GLU A 36 -9.67 -6.20 8.35
CA GLU A 36 -9.73 -4.73 8.37
C GLU A 36 -8.36 -4.10 8.64
N ALA A 37 -7.63 -4.63 9.62
CA ALA A 37 -6.28 -4.16 9.92
C ALA A 37 -5.32 -4.44 8.76
N ALA A 38 -5.39 -5.63 8.19
CA ALA A 38 -4.53 -6.04 7.09
C ALA A 38 -4.80 -5.25 5.80
N GLU A 39 -6.05 -4.89 5.52
CA GLU A 39 -6.40 -4.03 4.38
C GLU A 39 -5.85 -2.61 4.57
N ARG A 40 -6.02 -2.03 5.78
CA ARG A 40 -5.46 -0.71 6.13
C ARG A 40 -3.93 -0.68 5.97
N GLU A 41 -3.26 -1.77 6.30
CA GLU A 41 -1.81 -1.91 6.17
C GLU A 41 -1.37 -2.45 4.79
N HIS A 42 -2.29 -2.57 3.83
CA HIS A 42 -2.08 -3.05 2.47
C HIS A 42 -1.38 -4.42 2.39
N LEU A 43 -1.68 -5.32 3.34
CA LEU A 43 -1.10 -6.67 3.42
C LEU A 43 -1.74 -7.66 2.46
N LYS A 44 -2.96 -7.36 1.98
CA LYS A 44 -3.76 -8.21 1.09
C LYS A 44 -3.80 -9.67 1.56
N PRO A 45 -4.37 -9.94 2.75
CA PRO A 45 -4.38 -11.28 3.31
C PRO A 45 -5.28 -12.22 2.48
N SER A 46 -4.85 -13.46 2.33
CA SER A 46 -5.63 -14.54 1.74
C SER A 46 -5.74 -15.71 2.73
N ASP A 47 -6.74 -16.57 2.52
CA ASP A 47 -6.97 -17.78 3.33
C ASP A 47 -7.00 -17.53 4.85
N VAL A 48 -7.66 -16.44 5.27
CA VAL A 48 -7.80 -16.06 6.69
C VAL A 48 -8.71 -17.07 7.41
N ARG A 49 -8.14 -17.81 8.35
CA ARG A 49 -8.85 -18.80 9.19
C ARG A 49 -8.62 -18.51 10.66
N SER A 50 -9.68 -18.64 11.47
CA SER A 50 -9.60 -18.50 12.92
C SER A 50 -10.14 -19.72 13.66
N ALA A 51 -9.45 -20.09 14.72
CA ALA A 51 -9.79 -21.18 15.63
C ALA A 51 -9.73 -20.67 17.08
N GLY A 52 -10.42 -21.34 17.99
CA GLY A 52 -10.44 -20.96 19.39
C GLY A 52 -10.91 -22.07 20.31
N THR A 53 -10.28 -22.14 21.47
CA THR A 53 -10.67 -22.91 22.65
C THR A 53 -10.93 -21.91 23.79
N PRO A 54 -11.50 -22.34 24.95
CA PRO A 54 -11.73 -21.45 26.08
C PRO A 54 -10.53 -20.62 26.53
N ARG A 55 -9.29 -21.11 26.33
CA ARG A 55 -8.06 -20.44 26.82
C ARG A 55 -7.11 -19.98 25.71
N ARG A 56 -7.47 -20.15 24.44
CA ARG A 56 -6.60 -19.81 23.31
C ARG A 56 -7.39 -19.50 22.05
N PHE A 57 -7.01 -18.44 21.35
CA PHE A 57 -7.42 -18.18 19.98
C PHE A 57 -6.21 -18.21 19.05
N ALA A 58 -6.41 -18.68 17.83
CA ALA A 58 -5.42 -18.69 16.78
C ALA A 58 -6.02 -18.14 15.50
N LEU A 59 -5.22 -17.38 14.75
CA LEU A 59 -5.55 -16.93 13.41
C LEU A 59 -4.37 -17.20 12.49
N ARG A 60 -4.63 -17.87 11.37
CA ARG A 60 -3.67 -18.11 10.29
C ARG A 60 -4.14 -17.42 9.03
N ALA A 61 -3.22 -16.77 8.32
CA ALA A 61 -3.47 -16.15 7.03
C ALA A 61 -2.21 -16.21 6.17
N ASP A 62 -2.39 -16.20 4.85
CA ASP A 62 -1.30 -15.96 3.92
C ASP A 62 -1.23 -14.45 3.62
N VAL A 63 -0.04 -13.88 3.72
CA VAL A 63 0.21 -12.45 3.46
C VAL A 63 1.33 -12.29 2.45
N LEU A 64 1.36 -11.16 1.75
CA LEU A 64 2.46 -10.89 0.82
C LEU A 64 3.80 -10.76 1.56
N SER A 65 4.79 -11.58 1.18
CA SER A 65 6.15 -11.55 1.74
C SER A 65 6.85 -10.21 1.50
N ARG A 66 6.50 -9.57 0.38
CA ARG A 66 6.91 -8.23 -0.02
C ARG A 66 5.65 -7.48 -0.48
N PRO A 67 5.32 -6.32 0.11
CA PRO A 67 4.28 -5.47 -0.43
C PRO A 67 4.56 -5.16 -1.91
N PRO A 68 3.54 -4.98 -2.75
CA PRO A 68 3.76 -4.58 -4.14
C PRO A 68 4.50 -3.24 -4.17
N ASP A 69 5.32 -3.05 -5.21
CA ASP A 69 5.92 -1.74 -5.46
C ASP A 69 4.80 -0.71 -5.65
N ARG A 70 4.89 0.40 -4.91
CA ARG A 70 3.90 1.46 -4.96
C ARG A 70 4.40 2.57 -5.87
N GLU A 71 3.59 2.91 -6.86
CA GLU A 71 3.77 4.11 -7.66
C GLU A 71 2.88 5.21 -7.09
N GLU A 72 3.47 6.30 -6.64
CA GLU A 72 2.75 7.50 -6.22
C GLU A 72 2.96 8.59 -7.26
N LYS A 73 1.86 9.08 -7.84
CA LYS A 73 1.88 10.22 -8.75
C LYS A 73 1.94 11.50 -7.92
N VAL A 74 3.10 12.16 -7.96
CA VAL A 74 3.28 13.49 -7.39
C VAL A 74 2.96 14.51 -8.48
N TRP A 75 1.94 15.33 -8.22
CA TRP A 75 1.45 16.33 -9.18
C TRP A 75 2.21 17.65 -9.03
N GLY A 76 2.65 18.19 -10.16
CA GLY A 76 3.30 19.48 -10.31
C GLY A 76 2.40 20.54 -10.95
N PRO A 77 2.98 21.69 -11.36
CA PRO A 77 2.23 22.75 -12.02
C PRO A 77 1.64 22.29 -13.35
N SER A 78 0.64 23.03 -13.86
CA SER A 78 0.09 22.77 -15.20
C SER A 78 1.17 22.96 -16.26
N LEU A 79 1.09 22.20 -17.35
CA LEU A 79 2.02 22.31 -18.47
C LEU A 79 2.04 23.74 -19.05
N ALA A 80 0.89 24.41 -19.04
CA ALA A 80 0.75 25.80 -19.45
C ALA A 80 1.54 26.78 -18.56
N MET A 81 1.62 26.53 -17.25
CA MET A 81 2.44 27.33 -16.32
C MET A 81 3.89 26.83 -16.21
N ALA A 82 4.15 25.61 -16.67
CA ALA A 82 5.47 24.99 -16.65
C ALA A 82 6.35 25.46 -17.80
N ARG A 83 5.77 25.99 -18.88
CA ARG A 83 6.51 26.55 -20.02
C ARG A 83 6.28 28.06 -20.14
N ASP A 84 7.36 28.79 -20.39
CA ASP A 84 7.29 30.22 -20.69
C ASP A 84 6.95 30.49 -22.17
N ALA A 85 6.81 31.77 -22.52
CA ALA A 85 6.53 32.21 -23.89
C ALA A 85 7.65 31.86 -24.90
N ALA A 86 8.86 31.53 -24.43
CA ALA A 86 9.98 31.08 -25.25
C ALA A 86 10.07 29.54 -25.33
N GLY A 87 9.11 28.81 -24.74
CA GLY A 87 9.08 27.36 -24.70
C GLY A 87 10.04 26.73 -23.69
N LYS A 88 10.67 27.52 -22.80
CA LYS A 88 11.59 27.03 -21.77
C LYS A 88 10.84 26.69 -20.48
N TRP A 89 11.43 25.79 -19.69
CA TRP A 89 10.89 25.41 -18.38
C TRP A 89 10.94 26.58 -17.40
N THR A 90 9.80 26.88 -16.78
CA THR A 90 9.71 27.93 -15.75
C THR A 90 10.45 27.53 -14.47
N SER A 91 10.74 28.51 -13.61
CA SER A 91 11.35 28.28 -12.30
C SER A 91 10.54 27.29 -11.45
N ALA A 92 9.21 27.31 -11.57
CA ALA A 92 8.30 26.37 -10.90
C ALA A 92 8.49 24.93 -11.39
N ALA A 93 8.58 24.72 -12.72
CA ALA A 93 8.85 23.41 -13.29
C ALA A 93 10.25 22.89 -12.91
N GLN A 94 11.26 23.76 -12.94
CA GLN A 94 12.62 23.43 -12.54
C GLN A 94 12.72 23.08 -11.05
N GLY A 95 12.05 23.84 -10.18
CA GLY A 95 12.00 23.57 -8.75
C GLY A 95 11.30 22.26 -8.43
N PHE A 96 10.19 21.96 -9.13
CA PHE A 96 9.48 20.70 -9.01
C PHE A 96 10.35 19.51 -9.44
N ALA A 97 11.01 19.60 -10.60
CA ALA A 97 11.91 18.57 -11.09
C ALA A 97 13.08 18.31 -10.11
N ARG A 98 13.71 19.37 -9.60
CA ARG A 98 14.79 19.27 -8.60
C ARG A 98 14.32 18.58 -7.32
N LYS A 99 13.14 18.94 -6.80
CA LYS A 99 12.57 18.29 -5.60
C LYS A 99 12.27 16.81 -5.83
N SER A 100 11.91 16.46 -7.05
CA SER A 100 11.68 15.08 -7.49
C SER A 100 12.98 14.34 -7.88
N GLY A 101 14.13 15.00 -7.89
CA GLY A 101 15.43 14.41 -8.20
C GLY A 101 15.64 14.09 -9.69
N VAL A 102 14.88 14.70 -10.59
CA VAL A 102 14.91 14.45 -12.04
C VAL A 102 15.07 15.76 -12.83
N SER A 103 15.37 15.68 -14.13
CA SER A 103 15.31 16.85 -15.01
C SER A 103 13.85 17.18 -15.36
N PRO A 104 13.54 18.46 -15.69
CA PRO A 104 12.19 18.83 -16.12
C PRO A 104 11.69 18.03 -17.33
N ASP A 105 12.61 17.68 -18.24
CA ASP A 105 12.30 16.89 -19.44
C ASP A 105 11.96 15.41 -19.14
N ALA A 106 12.32 14.92 -17.95
CA ALA A 106 12.03 13.55 -17.52
C ALA A 106 10.67 13.42 -16.81
N LEU A 107 9.91 14.52 -16.66
CA LEU A 107 8.59 14.52 -16.06
C LEU A 107 7.52 14.09 -17.07
N ALA A 108 6.54 13.31 -16.60
CA ALA A 108 5.40 12.92 -17.42
C ALA A 108 4.36 14.06 -17.50
N HIS A 109 3.50 14.02 -18.52
CA HIS A 109 2.38 14.95 -18.67
C HIS A 109 1.07 14.18 -18.62
N GLU A 110 0.23 14.45 -17.63
CA GLU A 110 -1.08 13.82 -17.50
C GLU A 110 -2.15 14.82 -17.09
N ALA A 111 -3.39 14.57 -17.50
CA ALA A 111 -4.54 15.34 -17.04
C ALA A 111 -4.93 14.90 -15.63
N LYS A 112 -4.91 15.83 -14.66
CA LYS A 112 -5.34 15.54 -13.29
C LYS A 112 -6.85 15.33 -13.19
N ASN A 113 -7.62 15.96 -14.08
CA ASN A 113 -9.08 15.86 -14.15
C ASN A 113 -9.50 15.20 -15.48
N PRO A 114 -10.14 14.02 -15.46
CA PRO A 114 -10.60 13.35 -16.68
C PRO A 114 -11.69 14.12 -17.45
N ALA A 115 -12.39 15.07 -16.83
CA ALA A 115 -13.36 15.94 -17.51
C ALA A 115 -12.70 17.07 -18.34
N LEU A 116 -11.41 17.36 -18.11
CA LEU A 116 -10.64 18.39 -18.81
C LEU A 116 -9.32 17.80 -19.31
N PRO A 117 -9.35 16.93 -20.34
CA PRO A 117 -8.18 16.20 -20.82
C PRO A 117 -7.08 17.08 -21.45
N SER A 118 -7.41 18.33 -21.79
CA SER A 118 -6.46 19.32 -22.33
C SER A 118 -5.61 19.99 -21.25
N GLU A 119 -6.03 19.96 -19.99
CA GLU A 119 -5.29 20.54 -18.87
C GLU A 119 -4.25 19.55 -18.33
N LEU A 120 -3.11 19.50 -19.01
CA LEU A 120 -2.00 18.65 -18.60
C LEU A 120 -1.25 19.26 -17.42
N ASN A 121 -0.77 18.41 -16.51
CA ASN A 121 0.11 18.74 -15.40
C ASN A 121 1.41 17.95 -15.52
N LEU A 122 2.50 18.51 -14.98
CA LEU A 122 3.72 17.74 -14.76
C LEU A 122 3.47 16.68 -13.69
N VAL A 123 3.92 15.45 -13.93
CA VAL A 123 3.77 14.32 -13.02
C VAL A 123 5.12 13.65 -12.80
N TYR A 124 5.48 13.48 -11.54
CA TYR A 124 6.58 12.62 -11.14
C TYR A 124 6.03 11.32 -10.57
N ILE A 125 6.41 10.18 -11.16
CA ILE A 125 6.04 8.86 -10.66
C ILE A 125 7.09 8.42 -9.64
N LYS A 126 6.79 8.63 -8.36
CA LYS A 126 7.63 8.17 -7.26
C LYS A 126 7.42 6.67 -7.07
N LYS A 127 8.40 5.86 -7.49
CA LYS A 127 8.41 4.42 -7.21
C LYS A 127 8.97 4.17 -5.82
N THR A 128 8.16 3.62 -4.94
CA THR A 128 8.59 3.16 -3.62
C THR A 128 8.64 1.62 -3.66
N PRO A 129 9.84 1.01 -3.69
CA PRO A 129 9.94 -0.44 -3.69
C PRO A 129 9.38 -0.99 -2.38
N GLY A 130 8.57 -2.06 -2.47
CA GLY A 130 8.09 -2.74 -1.29
C GLY A 130 9.26 -3.32 -0.49
N ARG A 131 9.37 -3.01 0.81
CA ARG A 131 10.42 -3.57 1.66
C ARG A 131 10.10 -5.04 1.97
N PRO A 132 11.05 -5.99 1.85
CA PRO A 132 10.84 -7.36 2.29
C PRO A 132 10.49 -7.37 3.79
N ARG A 133 9.42 -8.07 4.17
CA ARG A 133 9.09 -8.29 5.57
C ARG A 133 9.92 -9.48 6.04
N SER A 134 10.89 -9.23 6.93
CA SER A 134 11.78 -10.28 7.44
C SER A 134 10.98 -11.40 8.08
N ARG A 135 11.29 -12.65 7.74
CA ARG A 135 10.91 -13.81 8.55
C ARG A 135 11.65 -13.67 9.89
N SER A 136 10.93 -13.56 10.99
CA SER A 136 11.50 -13.90 12.30
C SER A 136 11.97 -15.36 12.19
N PRO A 137 13.23 -15.70 12.55
CA PRO A 137 13.61 -17.10 12.60
C PRO A 137 12.70 -17.80 13.61
N SER A 138 12.09 -18.91 13.19
CA SER A 138 11.38 -19.81 14.09
C SER A 138 12.36 -20.25 15.18
N ALA A 139 12.06 -19.91 16.43
CA ALA A 139 12.68 -20.51 17.60
C ALA A 139 11.93 -21.80 17.94
#